data_AF-A0A7J4V7R1-F1
#
_entry.id   AF-A0A7J4V7R1-F1
#
_cell.length_a   1.000
_cell.length_b   1.000
_cell.length_c   1.000
_cell.angle_alpha   90.00
_cell.angle_beta   90.00
_cell.angle_gamma   90.00
#
_symmetry.space_group_name_H-M   'P 1'
#
loop_
_entity.id
_entity.type
_entity.pdbx_description
1 polymer ?
#
loop_
_entity_poly.entity_id
_entity_poly.type
_entity_poly.pdbx_seq_one_letter_code
_entity_poly.pdbx_strand_id
1 'polypeptide(L)'
;PVNLNVGNGFIVEAKTTGTFSLPFFNVYFAYGPENLENPSYMIGNKAYFTFTQWESTMSFFWNNSEKRPIRYKMDLGVGGFDVIEADYSAPTVARKKMKDVIQPVLGFSVNFVPNDIEFLGIDARFFDNHLSAKIWLKLLELEGGHNFRVEMTNISAAMFREPEVWESKSSQSFIQLRYRYGF
;
A
#
# COMPACT_ATOMS: atom_id res chain seq x y z
N PRO A 1 6.51 1.82 -12.90
CA PRO A 1 5.83 2.37 -11.70
C PRO A 1 4.33 2.58 -12.01
N VAL A 2 3.44 2.45 -11.02
CA VAL A 2 2.07 2.97 -11.15
C VAL A 2 2.20 4.49 -11.13
N ASN A 3 1.84 5.15 -12.23
CA ASN A 3 2.18 6.54 -12.46
C ASN A 3 1.01 7.46 -12.08
N LEU A 4 0.62 7.43 -10.81
CA LEU A 4 -0.43 8.29 -10.27
C LEU A 4 0.17 9.51 -9.59
N ASN A 5 -0.43 10.66 -9.87
CA ASN A 5 -0.20 11.87 -9.10
C ASN A 5 -0.93 11.71 -7.77
N VAL A 6 -0.18 11.59 -6.68
CA VAL A 6 -0.75 11.47 -5.33
C VAL A 6 -0.79 12.87 -4.72
N GLY A 7 -1.98 13.33 -4.31
CA GLY A 7 -2.14 14.62 -3.65
C GLY A 7 -1.52 14.64 -2.25
N ASN A 8 -1.19 15.84 -1.73
CA ASN A 8 -0.77 16.01 -0.33
C ASN A 8 -1.94 15.65 0.60
N GLY A 9 -1.86 14.53 1.31
CA GLY A 9 -2.98 14.00 2.07
C GLY A 9 -2.71 13.72 3.54
N PHE A 10 -3.78 13.51 4.29
CA PHE A 10 -3.72 12.89 5.61
C PHE A 10 -3.99 11.39 5.48
N ILE A 11 -3.28 10.59 6.27
CA ILE A 11 -3.47 9.15 6.38
C ILE A 11 -3.89 8.84 7.81
N VAL A 12 -5.03 8.18 7.98
CA VAL A 12 -5.49 7.66 9.27
C VAL A 12 -5.46 6.14 9.21
N GLU A 13 -4.73 5.54 10.15
CA GLU A 13 -4.70 4.10 10.38
C GLU A 13 -5.24 3.81 11.79
N ALA A 14 -6.39 3.17 11.88
CA ALA A 14 -6.99 2.75 13.15
C ALA A 14 -6.91 1.24 13.28
N LYS A 15 -6.30 0.74 14.36
CA LYS A 15 -6.22 -0.68 14.69
C LYS A 15 -6.93 -0.92 16.01
N THR A 16 -7.95 -1.76 15.99
CA THR A 16 -8.60 -2.23 17.23
C THR A 16 -8.31 -3.71 17.44
N THR A 17 -7.84 -4.03 18.65
CA THR A 17 -7.76 -5.40 19.13
C THR A 17 -9.14 -5.75 19.70
N GLY A 18 -9.75 -6.83 19.24
CA GLY A 18 -11.05 -7.21 19.76
C GLY A 18 -10.95 -7.67 21.21
N THR A 19 -11.84 -7.19 22.08
CA THR A 19 -12.13 -7.88 23.35
C THR A 19 -12.71 -9.25 22.98
N PHE A 20 -12.20 -10.34 23.55
CA PHE A 20 -12.66 -11.72 23.31
C PHE A 20 -12.33 -12.34 21.94
N SER A 21 -11.04 -12.53 21.62
CA SER A 21 -10.55 -13.44 20.54
C SER A 21 -10.99 -13.10 19.10
N LEU A 22 -11.51 -11.90 18.86
CA LEU A 22 -11.83 -11.42 17.52
C LEU A 22 -10.56 -10.99 16.77
N PRO A 23 -10.50 -11.18 15.43
CA PRO A 23 -9.40 -10.71 14.61
C PRO A 23 -9.25 -9.19 14.68
N PHE A 24 -8.05 -8.70 14.43
CA PHE A 24 -7.77 -7.26 14.51
C PHE A 24 -8.44 -6.56 13.34
N PHE A 25 -9.14 -5.47 13.59
CA PHE A 25 -9.73 -4.68 12.53
C PHE A 25 -8.85 -3.47 12.22
N ASN A 26 -8.50 -3.29 10.95
CA ASN A 26 -7.70 -2.19 10.46
C ASN A 26 -8.51 -1.37 9.47
N VAL A 27 -8.54 -0.06 9.68
CA VAL A 27 -9.05 0.90 8.71
C VAL A 27 -7.89 1.77 8.27
N TYR A 28 -7.68 1.85 6.97
CA TYR A 28 -6.80 2.80 6.32
C TYR A 28 -7.65 3.78 5.54
N PHE A 29 -7.41 5.08 5.72
CA PHE A 29 -8.05 6.13 4.93
C PHE A 29 -7.01 7.17 4.57
N ALA A 30 -6.87 7.44 3.28
CA ALA A 30 -6.03 8.47 2.72
C ALA A 30 -6.91 9.44 1.92
N TYR A 31 -6.77 10.72 2.21
CA TYR A 31 -7.44 11.80 1.50
C TYR A 31 -6.47 12.95 1.26
N GLY A 32 -6.45 13.49 0.03
CA GLY A 32 -5.78 14.73 -0.33
C GLY A 32 -6.74 15.70 -1.03
N PRO A 33 -6.48 17.02 -0.99
CA PRO A 33 -7.24 17.99 -1.75
C PRO A 33 -7.05 17.73 -3.25
N GLU A 34 -8.10 17.95 -4.04
CA GLU A 34 -8.07 17.86 -5.50
C GLU A 34 -7.19 18.97 -6.08
N ASN A 35 -5.88 18.81 -6.02
CA ASN A 35 -4.92 19.69 -6.65
C ASN A 35 -4.44 19.08 -7.97
N LEU A 36 -4.95 19.64 -9.07
CA LEU A 36 -4.54 19.28 -10.42
C LEU A 36 -3.43 20.21 -10.93
N GLU A 37 -3.00 21.20 -10.14
CA GLU A 37 -1.96 22.13 -10.55
C GLU A 37 -0.59 21.45 -10.42
N ASN A 38 0.12 21.32 -11.55
CA ASN A 38 1.45 20.71 -11.67
C ASN A 38 1.48 19.18 -11.43
N PRO A 39 0.98 18.37 -12.38
CA PRO A 39 1.18 16.92 -12.32
C PRO A 39 2.67 16.55 -12.27
N SER A 40 3.04 15.63 -11.37
CA SER A 40 4.36 15.01 -11.32
C SER A 40 4.62 14.11 -12.53
N TYR A 41 3.57 13.57 -13.15
CA TYR A 41 3.66 12.77 -14.36
C TYR A 41 2.46 12.96 -15.29
N MET A 42 2.71 13.04 -16.61
CA MET A 42 1.72 13.18 -17.67
C MET A 42 1.92 12.16 -18.79
N ILE A 43 0.81 11.76 -19.43
CA ILE A 43 0.76 10.93 -20.62
C ILE A 43 0.13 11.76 -21.74
N GLY A 44 0.97 12.33 -22.60
CA GLY A 44 0.53 13.37 -23.54
C GLY A 44 0.02 14.60 -22.79
N ASN A 45 -1.18 15.06 -23.11
CA ASN A 45 -1.83 16.19 -22.43
C ASN A 45 -2.70 15.75 -21.24
N LYS A 46 -2.60 14.50 -20.79
CA LYS A 46 -3.44 13.95 -19.72
C LYS A 46 -2.63 13.59 -18.50
N ALA A 47 -3.19 13.81 -17.32
CA ALA A 47 -2.62 13.32 -16.07
C ALA A 47 -3.72 12.65 -15.22
N TYR A 48 -3.30 11.67 -14.44
CA TYR A 48 -4.21 10.84 -13.64
C TYR A 48 -3.87 11.01 -12.17
N PHE A 49 -4.89 11.26 -11.36
CA PHE A 49 -4.76 11.56 -9.94
C PHE A 49 -5.64 10.63 -9.12
N THR A 50 -5.13 10.25 -7.95
CA THR A 50 -5.92 9.61 -6.90
C THR A 50 -5.88 10.49 -5.67
N PHE A 51 -7.05 10.90 -5.20
CA PHE A 51 -7.19 11.80 -4.07
C PHE A 51 -7.77 11.09 -2.85
N THR A 52 -8.50 10.00 -3.07
CA THR A 52 -9.09 9.20 -2.01
C THR A 52 -8.72 7.73 -2.18
N GLN A 53 -8.30 7.12 -1.08
CA GLN A 53 -8.12 5.67 -0.98
C GLN A 53 -8.53 5.25 0.42
N TRP A 54 -9.27 4.15 0.50
CA TRP A 54 -9.67 3.58 1.77
C TRP A 54 -9.58 2.06 1.73
N GLU A 55 -9.28 1.47 2.86
CA GLU A 55 -9.21 0.03 3.03
C GLU A 55 -9.74 -0.35 4.40
N SER A 56 -10.46 -1.45 4.47
CA SER A 56 -11.01 -2.01 5.68
C SER A 56 -10.69 -3.49 5.69
N THR A 57 -9.79 -3.93 6.58
CA THR A 57 -9.30 -5.31 6.64
C THR A 57 -9.38 -5.91 8.03
N MET A 58 -9.61 -7.22 8.08
CA MET A 58 -9.51 -8.05 9.27
C MET A 58 -8.20 -8.84 9.22
N SER A 59 -7.37 -8.71 10.25
CA SER A 59 -6.12 -9.46 10.39
C SER A 59 -6.28 -10.67 11.29
N PHE A 60 -5.88 -11.82 10.76
CA PHE A 60 -5.76 -13.08 11.46
C PHE A 60 -4.28 -13.37 11.68
N PHE A 61 -3.92 -13.70 12.91
CA PHE A 61 -2.55 -14.01 13.28
C PHE A 61 -2.45 -15.46 13.73
N TRP A 62 -1.41 -16.15 13.27
CA TRP A 62 -1.06 -17.47 13.77
C TRP A 62 0.34 -17.41 14.36
N ASN A 63 0.55 -18.29 15.34
CA ASN A 63 1.86 -18.50 15.93
C ASN A 63 2.38 -17.35 16.82
N ASN A 64 1.48 -16.60 17.47
CA ASN A 64 1.79 -15.47 18.35
C ASN A 64 2.43 -15.85 19.71
N SER A 65 3.04 -17.03 19.85
CA SER A 65 3.81 -17.35 21.05
C SER A 65 5.19 -16.69 20.95
N GLU A 66 5.60 -15.97 21.99
CA GLU A 66 6.96 -15.40 22.14
C GLU A 66 8.07 -16.45 21.92
N LYS A 67 7.76 -17.73 22.16
CA LYS A 67 8.71 -18.85 22.01
C LYS A 67 8.95 -19.24 20.55
N ARG A 68 8.18 -18.71 19.60
CA ARG A 68 8.25 -19.13 18.19
C ARG A 68 8.76 -17.97 17.34
N PRO A 69 9.89 -18.15 16.63
CA PRO A 69 10.54 -17.05 15.92
C PRO A 69 9.88 -16.73 14.57
N ILE A 70 8.81 -17.44 14.16
CA ILE A 70 8.12 -17.17 12.90
C ILE A 70 6.67 -16.81 13.20
N ARG A 71 6.24 -15.62 12.77
CA ARG A 71 4.87 -15.11 12.95
C ARG A 71 4.18 -15.00 11.60
N TYR A 72 2.93 -15.43 11.53
CA TYR A 72 2.13 -15.39 10.31
C TYR A 72 0.95 -14.45 10.50
N LYS A 73 0.63 -13.70 9.45
CA LYS A 73 -0.51 -12.80 9.41
C LYS A 73 -1.23 -12.93 8.07
N MET A 74 -2.55 -12.91 8.09
CA MET A 74 -3.40 -12.82 6.91
C MET A 74 -4.35 -11.65 7.08
N ASP A 75 -4.45 -10.81 6.06
CA ASP A 75 -5.41 -9.70 5.99
C ASP A 75 -6.47 -10.04 4.96
N LEU A 76 -7.75 -9.93 5.33
CA LEU A 76 -8.88 -10.07 4.43
C LEU A 76 -9.77 -8.83 4.54
N GLY A 77 -10.15 -8.25 3.41
CA GLY A 77 -11.02 -7.10 3.45
C GLY A 77 -11.40 -6.56 2.08
N VAL A 78 -11.77 -5.30 2.08
CA VAL A 78 -12.13 -4.54 0.88
C VAL A 78 -11.48 -3.17 0.95
N GLY A 79 -11.22 -2.60 -0.21
CA GLY A 79 -10.75 -1.23 -0.33
C GLY A 79 -11.25 -0.61 -1.61
N GLY A 80 -11.19 0.70 -1.66
CA GLY A 80 -11.57 1.47 -2.84
C GLY A 80 -10.67 2.68 -2.99
N PHE A 81 -10.62 3.20 -4.20
CA PHE A 81 -9.91 4.42 -4.54
C PHE A 81 -10.56 5.06 -5.75
N ASP A 82 -10.32 6.35 -5.91
CA ASP A 82 -10.72 7.08 -7.09
C ASP A 82 -9.56 7.32 -8.07
N VAL A 83 -9.94 7.47 -9.34
CA VAL A 83 -9.03 7.99 -10.37
C VAL A 83 -9.74 9.10 -11.11
N ILE A 84 -9.13 10.28 -11.11
CA ILE A 84 -9.55 11.44 -11.87
C ILE A 84 -8.57 11.64 -13.02
N GLU A 85 -9.09 11.71 -14.24
CA GLU A 85 -8.34 12.17 -15.41
C GLU A 85 -8.50 13.69 -15.53
N ALA A 86 -7.36 14.36 -15.70
CA ALA A 86 -7.27 15.78 -16.02
C ALA A 86 -6.64 15.95 -17.41
N ASP A 87 -7.32 16.67 -18.29
CA ASP A 87 -6.87 16.97 -19.66
C ASP A 87 -6.45 18.44 -19.78
N TYR A 88 -5.20 18.66 -20.15
CA TYR A 88 -4.50 19.94 -20.27
C TYR A 88 -4.39 20.41 -21.73
N SER A 89 -5.16 19.84 -22.66
CA SER A 89 -5.16 20.26 -24.07
C SER A 89 -5.71 21.68 -24.31
N ALA A 90 -6.41 22.25 -23.33
CA ALA A 90 -6.97 23.59 -23.37
C ALA A 90 -6.58 24.41 -22.13
N PRO A 91 -6.72 25.75 -22.14
CA PRO A 91 -6.41 26.61 -20.98
C PRO A 91 -7.21 26.26 -19.72
N THR A 92 -8.40 25.65 -19.90
CA THR A 92 -9.20 25.10 -18.81
C THR A 92 -8.99 23.61 -18.74
N VAL A 93 -8.53 23.12 -17.59
CA VAL A 93 -8.34 21.69 -17.34
C VAL A 93 -9.69 20.99 -17.31
N ALA A 94 -9.94 20.11 -18.28
CA ALA A 94 -11.14 19.29 -18.27
C ALA A 94 -10.95 18.11 -17.31
N ARG A 95 -11.97 17.78 -16.52
CA ARG A 95 -11.91 16.70 -15.53
C ARG A 95 -12.95 15.63 -15.78
N LYS A 96 -12.58 14.37 -15.56
CA LYS A 96 -13.50 13.23 -15.60
C LYS A 96 -13.12 12.18 -14.55
N LYS A 97 -14.10 11.73 -13.77
CA LYS A 97 -13.94 10.56 -12.89
C LYS A 97 -13.87 9.31 -13.76
N MET A 98 -12.72 8.64 -13.74
CA MET A 98 -12.46 7.44 -14.55
C MET A 98 -12.79 6.16 -13.79
N LYS A 99 -12.52 6.14 -12.48
CA LYS A 99 -12.67 4.93 -11.66
C LYS A 99 -13.12 5.30 -10.25
N ASP A 100 -14.05 4.50 -9.75
CA ASP A 100 -14.51 4.45 -8.35
C ASP A 100 -14.99 3.03 -8.10
N VAL A 101 -14.08 2.18 -7.63
CA VAL A 101 -14.32 0.74 -7.57
C VAL A 101 -13.90 0.22 -6.21
N ILE A 102 -14.79 -0.58 -5.63
CA ILE A 102 -14.51 -1.36 -4.43
C ILE A 102 -13.97 -2.72 -4.86
N GLN A 103 -12.84 -3.13 -4.31
CA GLN A 103 -12.18 -4.38 -4.64
C GLN A 103 -11.73 -5.14 -3.39
N PRO A 104 -11.60 -6.47 -3.48
CA PRO A 104 -11.05 -7.25 -2.39
C PRO A 104 -9.60 -6.86 -2.11
N VAL A 105 -9.26 -6.80 -0.82
CA VAL A 105 -7.90 -6.66 -0.31
C VAL A 105 -7.53 -7.98 0.35
N LEU A 106 -6.47 -8.63 -0.13
CA LEU A 106 -5.91 -9.83 0.48
C LEU A 106 -4.44 -9.57 0.82
N GLY A 107 -4.02 -9.90 2.02
CA GLY A 107 -2.64 -9.77 2.47
C GLY A 107 -2.17 -11.02 3.17
N PHE A 108 -0.90 -11.36 3.01
CA PHE A 108 -0.22 -12.41 3.74
C PHE A 108 1.17 -11.94 4.13
N SER A 109 1.52 -12.09 5.40
CA SER A 109 2.82 -11.70 5.91
C SER A 109 3.45 -12.82 6.73
N VAL A 110 4.75 -13.01 6.54
CA VAL A 110 5.59 -13.91 7.35
C VAL A 110 6.74 -13.08 7.90
N ASN A 111 6.84 -13.01 9.22
CA ASN A 111 7.92 -12.31 9.90
C ASN A 111 8.76 -13.27 10.71
N PHE A 112 10.08 -13.19 10.54
CA PHE A 112 11.06 -13.84 11.40
C PHE A 112 11.47 -12.88 12.52
N VAL A 113 11.15 -13.26 13.75
CA VAL A 113 11.22 -12.46 14.98
C VAL A 113 11.97 -13.24 16.07
N PRO A 114 13.29 -13.46 15.93
CA PRO A 114 14.09 -14.10 16.98
C PRO A 114 14.16 -13.20 18.22
N ASN A 115 13.95 -13.79 19.41
CA ASN A 115 14.01 -13.08 20.70
C ASN A 115 13.16 -11.79 20.71
N ASP A 116 11.97 -11.84 20.10
CA ASP A 116 11.04 -10.71 19.96
C ASP A 116 11.57 -9.51 19.16
N ILE A 117 12.69 -9.66 18.44
CA ILE A 117 13.26 -8.63 17.56
C ILE A 117 12.95 -8.99 16.11
N GLU A 118 12.11 -8.18 15.44
CA GLU A 118 11.80 -8.36 14.02
C GLU A 118 13.05 -8.25 13.15
N PHE A 119 13.46 -9.31 12.45
CA PHE A 119 14.70 -9.32 11.67
C PHE A 119 14.45 -9.32 10.17
N LEU A 120 13.55 -10.17 9.71
CA LEU A 120 13.24 -10.37 8.28
C LEU A 120 11.74 -10.51 8.12
N GLY A 121 11.18 -10.02 7.03
CA GLY A 121 9.80 -10.33 6.68
C GLY A 121 9.55 -10.40 5.18
N ILE A 122 8.49 -11.13 4.85
CA ILE A 122 7.96 -11.31 3.51
C ILE A 122 6.48 -10.95 3.57
N ASP A 123 6.05 -10.04 2.70
CA ASP A 123 4.68 -9.59 2.57
C ASP A 123 4.21 -9.85 1.12
N ALA A 124 3.06 -10.47 0.96
CA ALA A 124 2.35 -10.57 -0.31
C ALA A 124 0.99 -9.90 -0.15
N ARG A 125 0.57 -9.12 -1.14
CA ARG A 125 -0.68 -8.35 -1.07
C ARG A 125 -1.33 -8.26 -2.43
N PHE A 126 -2.61 -8.57 -2.50
CA PHE A 126 -3.45 -8.41 -3.68
C PHE A 126 -4.46 -7.27 -3.45
N PHE A 127 -4.41 -6.26 -4.32
CA PHE A 127 -5.35 -5.14 -4.36
C PHE A 127 -5.34 -4.49 -5.74
N ASP A 128 -6.47 -3.95 -6.17
CA ASP A 128 -6.66 -3.37 -7.52
C ASP A 128 -6.26 -4.27 -8.71
N ASN A 129 -6.40 -5.60 -8.60
CA ASN A 129 -5.91 -6.58 -9.59
C ASN A 129 -4.38 -6.64 -9.73
N HIS A 130 -3.63 -6.04 -8.79
CA HIS A 130 -2.18 -6.14 -8.70
C HIS A 130 -1.78 -7.04 -7.52
N LEU A 131 -0.80 -7.91 -7.76
CA LEU A 131 -0.08 -8.62 -6.71
C LEU A 131 1.21 -7.87 -6.40
N SER A 132 1.35 -7.43 -5.15
CA SER A 132 2.57 -6.85 -4.60
C SER A 132 3.27 -7.87 -3.71
N ALA A 133 4.53 -8.16 -3.97
CA ALA A 133 5.38 -8.98 -3.12
C ALA A 133 6.54 -8.14 -2.60
N LYS A 134 6.80 -8.17 -1.31
CA LYS A 134 7.83 -7.38 -0.67
C LYS A 134 8.63 -8.26 0.28
N ILE A 135 9.94 -8.21 0.17
CA ILE A 135 10.88 -8.77 1.13
C ILE A 135 11.61 -7.62 1.81
N TRP A 136 11.74 -7.68 3.12
CA TRP A 136 12.48 -6.67 3.87
C TRP A 136 13.39 -7.32 4.91
N LEU A 137 14.57 -6.70 5.10
CA LEU A 137 15.57 -7.10 6.08
C LEU A 137 15.91 -5.90 6.95
N LYS A 138 15.83 -6.07 8.27
CA LYS A 138 16.34 -5.09 9.24
C LYS A 138 17.86 -5.10 9.18
N LEU A 139 18.45 -3.95 8.89
CA LEU A 139 19.90 -3.78 8.88
C LEU A 139 20.44 -3.48 10.27
N LEU A 140 19.81 -2.52 10.95
CA LEU A 140 20.23 -2.07 12.26
C LEU A 140 19.06 -1.45 13.03
N GLU A 141 19.14 -1.56 14.35
CA GLU A 141 18.25 -0.93 15.31
C GLU A 141 19.12 -0.23 16.34
N LEU A 142 18.94 1.09 16.48
CA LEU A 142 19.65 1.88 17.47
C LEU A 142 18.77 2.05 18.71
N GLU A 143 19.42 2.29 19.85
CA GLU A 143 18.72 2.72 21.07
C GLU A 143 17.82 3.92 20.78
N GLY A 144 16.63 3.94 21.37
CA GLY A 144 15.63 4.97 21.13
C GLY A 144 14.64 4.70 19.99
N GLY A 145 14.59 3.47 19.45
CA GLY A 145 13.54 3.06 18.51
C GLY A 145 13.81 3.43 17.04
N HIS A 146 15.06 3.71 16.70
CA HIS A 146 15.46 3.98 15.31
C HIS A 146 15.77 2.68 14.58
N ASN A 147 15.13 2.48 13.42
CA ASN A 147 15.22 1.24 12.67
C ASN A 147 15.49 1.52 11.18
N PHE A 148 16.47 0.83 10.61
CA PHE A 148 16.75 0.85 9.18
C PHE A 148 16.46 -0.51 8.56
N ARG A 149 15.70 -0.50 7.47
CA ARG A 149 15.38 -1.69 6.68
C ARG A 149 15.78 -1.50 5.23
N VAL A 150 16.27 -2.54 4.60
CA VAL A 150 16.27 -2.64 3.13
C VAL A 150 15.00 -3.37 2.74
N GLU A 151 14.26 -2.81 1.81
CA GLU A 151 13.04 -3.41 1.28
C GLU A 151 13.14 -3.54 -0.23
N MET A 152 12.84 -4.72 -0.76
CA MET A 152 12.63 -4.94 -2.19
C MET A 152 11.15 -5.23 -2.38
N THR A 153 10.50 -4.45 -3.24
CA THR A 153 9.09 -4.63 -3.60
C THR A 153 8.98 -4.90 -5.08
N ASN A 154 8.19 -5.91 -5.45
CA ASN A 154 7.74 -6.18 -6.80
C ASN A 154 6.21 -5.99 -6.85
N ILE A 155 5.72 -5.32 -7.88
CA ILE A 155 4.30 -5.11 -8.16
C ILE A 155 4.04 -5.70 -9.55
N SER A 156 3.11 -6.64 -9.66
CA SER A 156 2.73 -7.24 -10.94
C SER A 156 2.05 -6.22 -11.86
N ALA A 157 2.01 -6.52 -13.16
CA ALA A 157 1.00 -5.91 -14.04
C ALA A 157 -0.43 -6.31 -13.56
N ALA A 158 -1.46 -5.64 -14.08
CA ALA A 158 -2.84 -6.02 -13.82
C ALA A 158 -3.08 -7.47 -14.29
N MET A 159 -3.56 -8.35 -13.40
CA MET A 159 -3.60 -9.80 -13.67
C MET A 159 -4.92 -10.29 -14.30
N PHE A 160 -6.04 -9.62 -14.01
CA PHE A 160 -7.39 -10.09 -14.37
C PHE A 160 -8.17 -9.12 -15.25
N ARG A 161 -7.48 -8.12 -15.80
CA ARG A 161 -8.02 -7.14 -16.74
C ARG A 161 -6.88 -6.56 -17.56
N GLU A 162 -7.23 -5.91 -18.66
CA GLU A 162 -6.27 -5.09 -19.39
C GLU A 162 -5.74 -3.95 -18.48
N PRO A 163 -4.43 -3.65 -18.53
CA PRO A 163 -3.86 -2.51 -17.83
C PRO A 163 -4.51 -1.20 -18.31
N GLU A 164 -4.84 -0.34 -17.36
CA GLU A 164 -5.33 1.00 -17.67
C GLU A 164 -4.21 1.87 -18.23
N VAL A 165 -4.56 3.00 -18.86
CA VAL A 165 -3.57 3.87 -19.53
C VAL A 165 -2.51 4.43 -18.57
N TRP A 166 -2.85 4.58 -17.30
CA TRP A 166 -1.95 5.05 -16.23
C TRP A 166 -1.16 3.93 -15.55
N GLU A 167 -1.39 2.68 -15.92
CA GLU A 167 -0.75 1.50 -15.33
C GLU A 167 0.40 0.97 -16.18
N SER A 168 1.32 0.26 -15.53
CA SER A 168 2.40 -0.41 -16.24
C SER A 168 1.90 -1.72 -16.86
N LYS A 169 2.29 -1.94 -18.12
CA LYS A 169 2.04 -3.21 -18.84
C LYS A 169 2.89 -4.38 -18.36
N SER A 170 3.93 -4.10 -17.57
CA SER A 170 4.85 -5.11 -17.04
C SER A 170 5.00 -4.97 -15.54
N SER A 171 5.45 -6.04 -14.89
CA SER A 171 5.79 -6.00 -13.46
C SER A 171 6.92 -5.00 -13.20
N GLN A 172 6.84 -4.33 -12.06
CA GLN A 172 7.76 -3.27 -11.65
C GLN A 172 8.39 -3.64 -10.32
N SER A 173 9.70 -3.49 -10.21
CA SER A 173 10.43 -3.73 -8.96
C SER A 173 11.16 -2.47 -8.53
N PHE A 174 11.23 -2.24 -7.22
CA PHE A 174 12.08 -1.20 -6.64
C PHE A 174 12.69 -1.68 -5.34
N ILE A 175 13.86 -1.12 -5.01
CA ILE A 175 14.56 -1.33 -3.76
C ILE A 175 14.61 0.01 -3.04
N GLN A 176 14.36 0.01 -1.73
CA GLN A 176 14.42 1.21 -0.91
C GLN A 176 15.13 0.92 0.41
N LEU A 177 15.82 1.93 0.93
CA LEU A 177 16.23 2.00 2.32
C LEU A 177 15.12 2.73 3.09
N ARG A 178 14.48 2.07 4.04
CA ARG A 178 13.44 2.66 4.88
C ARG A 178 13.99 2.93 6.27
N TYR A 179 13.89 4.19 6.69
CA TYR A 179 14.04 4.61 8.07
C TYR A 179 12.68 4.60 8.77
N ARG A 180 12.62 4.07 9.99
CA ARG A 180 11.46 4.13 10.87
C ARG A 180 11.91 4.60 12.26
N TYR A 181 11.08 5.44 12.84
CA TYR A 181 11.20 5.87 14.23
C TYR A 181 9.91 5.50 14.95
N GLY A 182 10.01 4.73 16.03
CA GLY A 182 8.86 4.31 16.83
C GLY A 182 9.29 3.60 18.10
N PHE A 183 8.46 3.75 19.13
CA PHE A 183 8.61 3.15 20.47
C PHE A 183 7.63 2.02 20.67
#